data_AF-A0A838SA28-F1
#
_entry.id   AF-A0A838SA28-F1
#
_cell.length_a   1.000
_cell.length_b   1.000
_cell.length_c   1.000
_cell.angle_alpha   90.00
_cell.angle_beta   90.00
_cell.angle_gamma   90.00
#
_symmetry.space_group_name_H-M   'P 1'
#
loop_
_entity.id
_entity.type
_entity.pdbx_description
1 polymer ?
#
loop_
_entity_poly.entity_id
_entity_poly.type
_entity_poly.pdbx_seq_one_letter_code
_entity_poly.pdbx_strand_id
1 'polypeptide(L)' 'QAIKADPDTWGQFTVLDTNLLSPSDRARFDDLPTSDVVPPYDVLSRNANPELASSWVPRLDEGWRRAVLGSGS' A
#
# COMPACT_ATOMS: atom_id res chain seq x y z
N GLN A 1 7.79 -11.83 14.87
CA GLN A 1 6.64 -12.74 14.67
C GLN A 1 5.45 -12.33 15.53
N ALA A 2 5.63 -12.08 16.84
CA ALA A 2 4.66 -11.38 17.73
C ALA A 2 4.25 -9.95 17.30
N ILE A 3 4.74 -9.51 16.14
CA ILE A 3 4.78 -8.14 15.65
C ILE A 3 3.47 -7.81 14.90
N LYS A 4 2.81 -8.79 14.26
CA LYS A 4 1.55 -8.59 13.49
C LYS A 4 0.32 -8.12 14.27
N ALA A 5 0.45 -7.97 15.59
CA ALA A 5 -0.59 -7.59 16.54
C ALA A 5 -0.44 -6.15 17.06
N ASP A 6 0.60 -5.48 16.61
CA ASP A 6 0.75 -4.04 16.73
C ASP A 6 -0.19 -3.42 15.67
N PRO A 7 -1.04 -2.41 15.94
CA PRO A 7 -1.58 -1.58 14.85
C PRO A 7 -0.45 -1.12 13.91
N ASP A 8 0.76 -1.13 14.41
CA ASP A 8 2.07 -1.04 13.78
C ASP A 8 2.52 -2.27 12.94
N THR A 9 1.59 -3.07 12.40
CA THR A 9 1.91 -4.11 11.39
C THR A 9 1.06 -4.10 10.15
N TRP A 10 0.76 -2.88 9.76
CA TRP A 10 0.14 -2.54 8.50
C TRP A 10 0.88 -3.07 7.27
N GLY A 11 0.08 -3.25 6.22
CA GLY A 11 0.40 -4.07 5.07
C GLY A 11 -0.21 -5.46 5.23
N GLN A 12 -1.56 -5.53 5.24
CA GLN A 12 -2.28 -6.82 5.19
C GLN A 12 -1.87 -7.69 4.00
N PHE A 13 -1.24 -7.07 2.99
CA PHE A 13 -0.86 -7.73 1.76
C PHE A 13 0.65 -7.66 1.62
N THR A 14 1.23 -8.85 1.52
CA THR A 14 2.62 -8.98 1.10
C THR A 14 2.71 -8.75 -0.40
N VAL A 15 3.83 -8.18 -0.86
CA VAL A 15 4.15 -8.09 -2.29
C VAL A 15 4.59 -9.43 -2.88
N LEU A 16 4.78 -10.44 -2.03
CA LEU A 16 5.17 -11.79 -2.44
C LEU A 16 3.97 -12.54 -3.02
N ASP A 17 4.19 -13.27 -4.11
CA ASP A 17 3.28 -14.34 -4.51
C ASP A 17 3.45 -15.52 -3.55
N THR A 18 2.49 -15.68 -2.65
CA THR A 18 2.54 -16.72 -1.61
C THR A 18 2.47 -18.14 -2.19
N ASN A 19 2.04 -18.31 -3.45
CA ASN A 19 2.02 -19.61 -4.13
C ASN A 19 3.42 -20.12 -4.50
N LEU A 20 4.41 -19.23 -4.53
CA LEU A 20 5.82 -19.58 -4.77
C LEU A 20 6.59 -19.90 -3.49
N LEU A 21 5.99 -19.67 -2.32
CA LEU A 21 6.62 -19.93 -1.03
C LEU A 21 6.61 -21.42 -0.65
N SER A 22 7.57 -21.81 0.20
CA SER A 22 7.54 -23.11 0.86
C SER A 22 6.26 -23.25 1.71
N PRO A 23 5.76 -24.48 1.93
CA PRO A 23 4.56 -24.68 2.75
C PRO A 23 4.68 -24.07 4.16
N SER A 24 5.86 -24.16 4.78
CA SER A 24 6.12 -23.60 6.10
C SER A 24 6.15 -22.07 6.13
N ASP A 25 6.55 -21.43 5.03
CA ASP A 25 6.56 -19.97 4.95
C ASP A 25 5.17 -19.43 4.58
N ARG A 26 4.44 -20.12 3.71
CA ARG A 26 3.04 -19.78 3.39
C ARG A 26 2.15 -19.83 4.62
N ALA A 27 2.30 -20.87 5.45
CA ALA A 27 1.55 -21.00 6.69
C ALA A 27 1.73 -19.80 7.63
N ARG A 28 2.87 -19.09 7.60
CA ARG A 28 3.08 -17.87 8.39
C ARG A 28 2.30 -16.67 7.87
N PHE A 29 1.93 -16.66 6.59
CA PHE A 29 1.06 -15.63 6.02
C PHE A 29 -0.42 -15.93 6.26
N ASP A 30 -0.80 -17.21 6.22
CA ASP A 30 -2.16 -17.65 6.50
C ASP A 30 -2.56 -17.41 7.98
N ASP A 31 -1.60 -17.45 8.90
CA ASP A 31 -1.79 -17.22 10.34
C ASP A 31 -1.89 -15.73 10.74
N LEU A 32 -1.81 -14.81 9.76
CA LEU A 32 -1.85 -13.37 10.03
C LEU A 32 -3.27 -12.90 10.36
N PRO A 33 -3.47 -12.08 11.39
CA PRO A 33 -4.78 -11.58 11.76
C PRO A 33 -5.39 -10.71 10.64
N THR A 34 -6.69 -10.90 10.40
CA THR A 34 -7.47 -10.04 9.51
C THR A 34 -7.94 -8.79 10.26
N SER A 35 -8.10 -7.68 9.54
CA SER A 35 -8.58 -6.41 10.06
C SER A 35 -10.08 -6.33 9.87
N ASP A 36 -10.80 -5.90 10.91
CA ASP A 36 -12.25 -5.67 10.85
C ASP A 36 -12.61 -4.36 10.14
N VAL A 37 -11.63 -3.46 9.97
CA VAL A 37 -11.84 -2.11 9.38
C VAL A 37 -11.35 -2.00 7.94
N VAL A 38 -10.37 -2.82 7.53
CA VAL A 38 -9.82 -2.78 6.16
C VAL A 38 -10.54 -3.82 5.29
N PRO A 39 -11.14 -3.42 4.14
CA PRO A 39 -11.78 -4.35 3.24
C PRO A 39 -10.84 -5.45 2.70
N PRO A 40 -11.35 -6.63 2.31
CA PRO A 40 -10.57 -7.70 1.73
C PRO A 40 -9.75 -7.29 0.49
N TYR A 41 -8.64 -7.99 0.25
CA TYR A 41 -7.73 -7.70 -0.87
C TYR A 41 -8.44 -7.69 -2.23
N ASP A 42 -9.31 -8.66 -2.48
CA ASP A 42 -10.06 -8.80 -3.74
C ASP A 42 -11.04 -7.64 -3.97
N VAL A 43 -11.48 -6.99 -2.89
CA VAL A 43 -12.28 -5.76 -2.95
C VAL A 43 -11.40 -4.57 -3.25
N LEU A 44 -10.27 -4.42 -2.56
CA LEU A 44 -9.33 -3.31 -2.74
C LEU A 44 -8.64 -3.32 -4.11
N SER A 45 -8.32 -4.51 -4.62
CA SER A 45 -7.57 -4.70 -5.87
C SER A 45 -8.42 -4.61 -7.12
N ARG A 46 -9.75 -4.80 -7.02
CA ARG A 46 -10.67 -4.91 -8.18
C ARG A 46 -10.57 -3.74 -9.16
N ASN A 47 -10.40 -2.53 -8.63
CA ASN A 47 -10.29 -1.29 -9.40
C ASN A 47 -9.10 -0.45 -8.91
N ALA A 48 -8.04 -1.10 -8.43
CA ALA A 48 -6.86 -0.39 -7.94
C ALA A 48 -6.28 0.44 -9.09
N ASN A 49 -6.25 1.76 -8.91
CA ASN A 49 -5.66 2.66 -9.88
C ASN A 49 -4.14 2.55 -9.75
N PRO A 50 -3.39 2.36 -10.85
CA PRO A 50 -1.94 2.30 -10.77
C PRO A 50 -1.40 3.60 -10.17
N GLU A 51 -0.30 3.45 -9.42
CA GLU A 51 0.46 4.59 -8.92
C GLU A 51 0.79 5.54 -10.07
N LEU A 52 0.73 6.85 -9.79
CA LEU A 52 1.05 7.86 -10.77
C LEU A 52 2.47 7.63 -11.30
N ALA A 53 2.62 7.69 -12.63
CA ALA A 53 3.95 7.60 -13.23
C ALA A 53 4.87 8.67 -12.63
N SER A 54 6.11 8.30 -12.31
CA SER A 54 7.08 9.18 -11.65
C SER A 54 7.32 10.51 -12.39
N SER A 55 7.06 10.53 -13.70
CA SER A 55 7.11 11.74 -14.54
C SER A 55 6.11 12.83 -14.14
N TRP A 56 5.09 12.51 -13.33
CA TRP A 56 4.16 13.50 -12.78
C TRP A 56 4.73 14.29 -11.61
N VAL A 57 5.73 13.76 -10.91
CA VAL A 57 6.29 14.41 -9.72
C VAL A 57 6.84 15.81 -10.03
N PRO A 58 7.68 16.02 -11.07
CA PRO A 58 8.15 17.36 -11.41
C PRO A 58 7.03 18.32 -11.84
N ARG A 59 5.96 17.79 -12.45
CA ARG A 59 4.82 18.59 -12.92
C ARG A 59 3.95 19.07 -11.76
N LEU A 60 3.73 18.21 -10.76
CA LEU A 60 3.00 18.55 -9.55
C LEU A 60 3.75 19.59 -8.73
N ASP A 61 5.06 19.43 -8.56
CA ASP A 61 5.90 20.36 -7.80
C ASP A 61 5.92 21.77 -8.45
N GLU A 62 6.12 21.81 -9.76
CA GLU A 62 6.07 23.06 -10.52
C GLU A 62 4.67 23.71 -10.48
N GLY A 63 3.60 22.91 -10.60
CA GLY A 63 2.23 23.40 -10.47
C GLY A 63 1.96 24.01 -9.09
N TRP A 64 2.42 23.34 -8.03
CA TRP A 64 2.28 23.81 -6.66
C TRP A 64 3.03 25.13 -6.43
N ARG A 65 4.28 25.25 -6.91
CA ARG A 65 5.07 26.48 -6.81
C ARG A 65 4.35 27.67 -7.46
N ARG A 66 3.73 27.48 -8.63
CA ARG A 66 2.97 28.56 -9.29
C ARG A 66 1.66 28.91 -8.59
N ALA A 67 0.89 27.91 -8.19
CA ALA A 67 -0.48 28.10 -7.74
C ALA A 67 -0.63 28.35 -6.23
N VAL A 68 0.40 28.02 -5.44
CA VAL A 68 0.37 28.17 -3.97
C VAL A 68 1.42 29.17 -3.51
N LEU A 69 2.68 29.04 -3.94
CA LEU A 69 3.74 29.98 -3.54
C LEU A 69 3.73 31.28 -4.36
N GLY A 70 3.44 31.20 -5.67
CA GLY A 70 3.40 32.36 -6.57
C GLY A 70 2.18 33.28 -6.38
N SER A 71 1.18 32.84 -5.63
CA SER A 71 -0.09 33.56 -5.40
C SER A 71 0.00 34.67 -4.35
N GLY A 72 1.20 34.93 -3.82
CA GLY A 72 1.46 35.90 -2.76
C GLY A 72 2.27 37.13 -3.19
N SER A 73 2.35 37.47 -4.48
CA SER A 73 2.96 38.72 -4.99
C SER A 73 1.93 39.63 -5.65
#